data_AF-T2DI35-F1
#
_entry.id   AF-T2DI35-F1
#
_cell.length_a   1.000
_cell.length_b   1.000
_cell.length_c   1.000
_cell.angle_alpha   90.00
_cell.angle_beta   90.00
_cell.angle_gamma   90.00
#
_symmetry.space_group_name_H-M   'P 1'
#
loop_
_entity.id
_entity.type
_entity.pdbx_description
1 polymer ?
#
loop_
_entity_poly.entity_id
_entity_poly.type
_entity_poly.pdbx_seq_one_letter_code
_entity_poly.pdbx_strand_id
1 'polypeptide(L)'
;SIDWDQLHLLHPLGSGGFGSVYKATYRGTTVAVKQVKKRSKNCLASRQSFWAELNVARLGHKNVVRVIAASTCTPASQDSLGTIIMEYVGNSTLHYVIYGTGSVIGKRKDNGLGCGHESLSIAQSLSYSCDVVAGLVFLHSQLIVHLDLNP
;
A
#
# COMPACT_ATOMS: atom_id res chain seq x y z
N SER A 1 16.17 8.43 8.07
CA SER A 1 15.34 9.01 9.14
C SER A 1 14.26 9.87 8.50
N ILE A 2 13.06 9.94 9.08
CA ILE A 2 11.95 10.77 8.58
C ILE A 2 12.12 12.19 9.12
N ASP A 3 12.00 13.17 8.23
CA ASP A 3 11.94 14.59 8.55
C ASP A 3 10.49 15.00 8.82
N TRP A 4 10.10 15.03 10.11
CA TRP A 4 8.69 15.15 10.51
C TRP A 4 8.06 16.50 10.15
N ASP A 5 8.86 17.58 10.13
CA ASP A 5 8.38 18.92 9.77
C ASP A 5 8.02 19.01 8.29
N GLN A 6 8.62 18.14 7.48
CA GLN A 6 8.35 18.02 6.04
C GLN A 6 7.26 17.01 5.71
N LEU A 7 6.63 16.38 6.71
CA LEU A 7 5.57 15.41 6.53
C LEU A 7 4.19 16.00 6.89
N HIS A 8 3.29 16.04 5.92
CA HIS A 8 1.91 16.50 6.12
C HIS A 8 0.93 15.41 5.69
N LEU A 9 0.25 14.81 6.67
CA LEU A 9 -0.81 13.84 6.42
C LEU A 9 -2.04 14.55 5.83
N LEU A 10 -2.66 13.92 4.83
CA LEU A 10 -3.90 14.38 4.21
C LEU A 10 -5.05 13.46 4.66
N HIS A 11 -5.66 12.69 3.76
CA HIS A 11 -6.78 11.81 4.06
C HIS A 11 -6.35 10.33 4.15
N PRO A 12 -7.11 9.49 4.90
CA PRO A 12 -6.87 8.06 4.94
C PRO A 12 -7.14 7.41 3.57
N LEU A 13 -6.31 6.44 3.21
CA LEU A 13 -6.46 5.59 2.02
C LEU A 13 -7.00 4.20 2.38
N GLY A 14 -6.69 3.70 3.57
CA GLY A 14 -7.16 2.41 4.03
C GLY A 14 -6.66 2.08 5.43
N SER A 15 -7.29 1.10 6.07
CA SER A 15 -6.86 0.60 7.38
C SER A 15 -7.12 -0.89 7.50
N GLY A 16 -6.28 -1.58 8.26
CA GLY A 16 -6.38 -3.02 8.44
C GLY A 16 -5.64 -3.51 9.68
N GLY A 17 -5.39 -4.82 9.72
CA GLY A 17 -4.77 -5.48 10.86
C GLY A 17 -3.37 -4.96 11.21
N PHE A 18 -2.61 -4.55 10.18
CA PHE A 18 -1.20 -4.15 10.25
C PHE A 18 -0.98 -2.65 10.43
N GLY A 19 -2.02 -1.83 10.28
CA GLY A 19 -1.84 -0.38 10.32
C GLY A 19 -2.91 0.39 9.57
N SER A 20 -2.63 1.69 9.41
CA SER A 20 -3.42 2.61 8.60
C SER A 20 -2.52 3.25 7.55
N VAL A 21 -3.04 3.46 6.35
CA VAL A 21 -2.35 4.10 5.24
C VAL A 21 -3.03 5.42 4.93
N TYR A 22 -2.24 6.48 4.76
CA TYR A 22 -2.69 7.84 4.49
C TYR A 22 -2.05 8.36 3.21
N LYS A 23 -2.78 9.18 2.46
CA LYS A 23 -2.18 10.06 1.47
C LYS A 23 -1.52 11.21 2.23
N ALA A 24 -0.34 11.63 1.80
CA ALA A 24 0.40 12.69 2.46
C ALA A 24 1.28 13.45 1.45
N THR A 25 1.87 14.53 1.91
CA THR A 25 2.98 15.21 1.23
C THR A 25 4.25 15.05 2.07
N TYR A 26 5.36 14.70 1.44
CA TYR A 26 6.68 14.65 2.07
C TYR A 26 7.68 15.44 1.21
N ARG A 27 8.29 16.48 1.78
CA ARG A 27 9.22 17.38 1.05
C ARG A 27 8.63 17.89 -0.27
N GLY A 28 7.36 18.30 -0.24
CA GLY A 28 6.63 18.79 -1.42
C GLY A 28 6.13 17.72 -2.40
N THR A 29 6.48 16.44 -2.21
CA THR A 29 6.04 15.34 -3.11
C THR A 29 4.87 14.56 -2.50
N THR A 30 3.88 14.18 -3.32
CA THR A 30 2.78 13.30 -2.86
C THR A 30 3.30 11.88 -2.57
N VAL A 31 2.95 11.35 -1.41
CA VAL A 31 3.41 10.04 -0.90
C VAL A 31 2.27 9.25 -0.23
N ALA A 32 2.48 7.96 -0.06
CA ALA A 32 1.68 7.10 0.81
C ALA A 32 2.42 6.87 2.12
N VAL A 33 1.72 7.01 3.25
CA VAL A 33 2.30 6.85 4.59
C VAL A 33 1.57 5.73 5.33
N LYS A 34 2.29 4.65 5.62
CA LYS A 34 1.79 3.54 6.44
C LYS A 34 2.25 3.74 7.88
N GLN A 35 1.29 3.93 8.78
CA GLN A 35 1.50 3.92 10.22
C GLN A 35 1.21 2.51 10.75
N VAL A 36 2.24 1.85 11.28
CA VAL A 36 2.13 0.50 11.82
C VAL A 36 1.60 0.58 13.25
N LYS A 37 0.47 -0.09 13.51
CA LYS A 37 -0.16 -0.10 14.84
C LYS A 37 0.72 -0.86 15.84
N LYS A 38 0.88 -0.30 17.04
CA LYS A 38 1.54 -0.98 18.15
C LYS A 38 0.54 -1.94 18.81
N ARG A 39 0.65 -3.26 18.56
CA ARG A 39 -0.21 -4.23 19.28
C ARG A 39 0.43 -4.64 20.60
N SER A 40 -0.20 -4.23 21.71
CA SER A 40 0.22 -4.60 23.08
C SER A 40 0.21 -6.10 23.33
N LYS A 41 -0.75 -6.84 22.76
CA LYS A 41 -0.87 -8.30 22.92
C LYS A 41 0.14 -9.12 22.09
N ASN A 42 0.71 -8.54 21.03
CA ASN A 42 1.68 -9.24 20.17
C ASN A 42 2.68 -8.25 19.56
N CYS A 43 3.55 -7.71 20.41
CA CYS A 43 4.55 -6.71 20.05
C CYS A 43 5.60 -7.28 19.07
N LEU A 44 5.97 -8.55 19.21
CA LEU A 44 6.91 -9.23 18.33
C LEU A 44 6.37 -9.33 16.90
N ALA A 45 5.12 -9.76 16.72
CA ALA A 45 4.51 -9.82 15.39
C ALA A 45 4.41 -8.44 14.73
N SER A 46 4.10 -7.39 15.50
CA SER A 46 4.05 -6.02 14.98
C SER A 46 5.43 -5.56 14.50
N ARG A 47 6.48 -5.89 15.25
CA ARG A 47 7.87 -5.58 14.90
C ARG A 47 8.36 -6.37 13.70
N GLN A 48 8.02 -7.65 13.63
CA GLN A 48 8.35 -8.51 12.49
C GLN A 48 7.65 -8.03 11.22
N SER A 49 6.36 -7.65 11.29
CA SER A 49 5.65 -7.04 10.17
C SER A 49 6.31 -5.73 9.72
N PHE A 50 6.68 -4.85 10.65
CA PHE A 50 7.40 -3.62 10.30
C PHE A 50 8.73 -3.92 9.59
N TRP A 51 9.54 -4.85 10.11
CA TRP A 51 10.82 -5.20 9.48
C TRP A 51 10.67 -5.90 8.14
N ALA A 52 9.64 -6.75 7.98
CA ALA A 52 9.37 -7.42 6.70
C ALA A 52 9.12 -6.41 5.59
N GLU A 53 8.38 -5.34 5.88
CA GLU A 53 8.13 -4.22 4.94
C GLU A 53 9.42 -3.45 4.59
N LEU A 54 10.42 -3.45 5.46
CA LEU A 54 11.70 -2.79 5.21
C LEU A 54 12.71 -3.65 4.46
N ASN A 55 12.42 -4.93 4.21
CA ASN A 55 13.28 -5.77 3.36
C ASN A 55 13.41 -5.18 1.94
N VAL A 56 12.42 -4.40 1.50
CA VAL A 56 12.42 -3.71 0.20
C VAL A 56 12.93 -2.26 0.28
N ALA A 57 13.39 -1.77 1.43
CA ALA A 57 13.67 -0.35 1.67
C ALA A 57 14.75 0.28 0.78
N ARG A 58 15.56 -0.56 0.11
CA ARG A 58 16.65 -0.14 -0.79
C ARG A 58 16.47 -0.65 -2.22
N LEU A 59 15.31 -1.23 -2.52
CA LEU A 59 15.02 -1.75 -3.84
C LEU A 59 14.40 -0.68 -4.72
N GLY A 60 14.75 -0.71 -6.00
CA GLY A 60 14.23 0.19 -7.01
C GLY A 60 13.92 -0.57 -8.30
N HIS A 61 12.63 -0.75 -8.59
CA HIS A 61 12.16 -1.40 -9.81
C HIS A 61 10.83 -0.78 -10.23
N LYS A 62 10.58 -0.62 -11.54
CA LYS A 62 9.39 0.07 -12.05
C LYS A 62 8.06 -0.57 -11.59
N ASN A 63 8.06 -1.86 -11.29
CA ASN A 63 6.88 -2.63 -10.85
C ASN A 63 6.93 -2.99 -9.35
N VAL A 64 7.77 -2.32 -8.55
CA VAL A 64 7.81 -2.49 -7.09
C VAL A 64 7.75 -1.12 -6.44
N VAL A 65 6.74 -0.90 -5.59
CA VAL A 65 6.55 0.38 -4.90
C VAL A 65 7.78 0.71 -4.05
N ARG A 66 8.37 1.86 -4.31
CA ARG A 66 9.57 2.32 -3.62
C ARG A 66 9.26 2.84 -2.21
N VAL A 67 10.00 2.33 -1.24
CA VAL A 67 10.09 2.92 0.10
C VAL A 67 11.03 4.13 0.06
N ILE A 68 10.55 5.28 0.52
CA ILE A 68 11.28 6.55 0.53
C ILE A 68 12.00 6.73 1.87
N ALA A 69 11.30 6.45 2.97
CA ALA A 69 11.84 6.58 4.32
C ALA A 69 11.06 5.71 5.29
N ALA A 70 11.69 5.33 6.40
CA ALA A 70 11.02 4.67 7.50
C ALA A 70 11.62 5.11 8.84
N SER A 71 10.82 5.03 9.90
CA SER A 71 11.22 5.34 11.26
C SER A 71 10.43 4.50 12.25
N THR A 72 11.09 3.95 13.26
CA THR A 72 10.45 3.39 14.47
C THR A 72 10.24 4.46 15.54
N CYS A 73 10.84 5.63 15.39
CA CYS A 73 10.60 6.79 16.24
C CYS A 73 9.37 7.52 15.68
N THR A 74 8.25 7.49 16.39
CA THR A 74 7.06 8.28 16.06
C THR A 74 6.93 9.44 17.07
N PRO A 75 6.37 10.59 16.68
CA PRO A 75 6.08 11.66 17.63
C PRO A 75 5.28 11.10 18.82
N ALA A 76 5.61 11.54 20.04
CA ALA A 76 5.10 10.96 21.29
C ALA A 76 3.57 10.92 21.43
N SER A 77 2.84 11.66 20.57
CA SER A 77 1.39 11.69 20.49
C SER A 77 0.75 10.56 19.67
N GLN A 78 1.54 9.72 19.00
CA GLN A 78 1.05 8.68 18.08
C GLN A 78 1.29 7.27 18.65
N ASP A 79 0.23 6.53 18.98
CA ASP A 79 0.30 5.12 19.41
C ASP A 79 0.59 4.17 18.22
N SER A 80 1.76 4.35 17.62
CA SER A 80 2.25 3.60 16.47
C SER A 80 3.65 3.06 16.74
N LEU A 81 3.93 1.87 16.21
CA LEU A 81 5.24 1.21 16.31
C LEU A 81 6.27 1.86 15.39
N GLY A 82 5.81 2.36 14.25
CA GLY A 82 6.68 2.95 13.24
C GLY A 82 5.89 3.48 12.07
N THR A 83 6.57 4.26 11.24
CA THR A 83 6.04 4.90 10.04
C THR A 83 6.90 4.52 8.84
N ILE A 84 6.25 4.18 7.73
CA ILE A 84 6.88 3.90 6.44
C ILE A 84 6.29 4.88 5.41
N ILE A 85 7.15 5.64 4.76
CA ILE A 85 6.82 6.55 3.66
C ILE A 85 7.19 5.85 2.36
N MET A 86 6.23 5.76 1.45
CA MET A 86 6.34 5.12 0.14
C MET A 86 5.90 6.09 -0.94
N GLU A 87 6.32 5.84 -2.17
CA GLU A 87 5.76 6.58 -3.30
C GLU A 87 4.25 6.34 -3.43
N TYR A 88 3.54 7.35 -3.96
CA TYR A 88 2.11 7.24 -4.22
C TYR A 88 1.89 6.80 -5.67
N VAL A 89 1.35 5.60 -5.86
CA VAL A 89 1.21 4.95 -7.20
C VAL A 89 -0.17 5.11 -7.85
N GLY A 90 -1.03 5.99 -7.33
CA GLY A 90 -2.30 6.35 -7.96
C GLY A 90 -3.51 6.26 -7.04
N ASN A 91 -4.68 6.59 -7.61
CA ASN A 91 -5.95 6.68 -6.88
C ASN A 91 -6.75 5.36 -6.85
N SER A 92 -6.22 4.27 -7.40
CA SER A 92 -6.92 2.99 -7.53
C SER A 92 -5.97 1.82 -7.33
N THR A 93 -6.51 0.69 -6.85
CA THR A 93 -5.79 -0.59 -6.72
C THR A 93 -6.16 -1.52 -7.86
N LEU A 94 -5.33 -2.54 -8.13
CA LEU A 94 -5.66 -3.54 -9.14
C LEU A 94 -6.92 -4.33 -8.72
N HIS A 95 -7.16 -4.56 -7.43
CA HIS A 95 -8.42 -5.09 -6.90
C HIS A 95 -9.63 -4.28 -7.37
N TYR A 96 -9.57 -2.94 -7.27
CA TYR A 96 -10.67 -2.09 -7.71
C TYR A 96 -10.90 -2.23 -9.22
N VAL A 97 -9.82 -2.27 -9.99
CA VAL A 97 -9.84 -2.41 -11.44
C VAL A 97 -10.43 -3.78 -11.88
N ILE A 98 -10.14 -4.86 -11.15
CA ILE A 98 -10.64 -6.21 -11.46
C ILE A 98 -12.09 -6.41 -11.01
N TYR A 99 -12.44 -6.00 -9.79
CA TYR A 99 -13.72 -6.38 -9.16
C TYR A 99 -14.76 -5.25 -9.08
N GLY A 100 -14.37 -4.00 -9.37
CA GLY A 100 -15.22 -2.83 -9.16
C GLY A 100 -15.66 -2.68 -7.70
N THR A 101 -16.64 -1.80 -7.44
CA THR A 101 -17.20 -1.54 -6.10
C THR A 101 -18.10 -2.67 -5.56
N GLY A 102 -18.07 -3.89 -6.14
CA GLY A 102 -19.02 -4.96 -5.86
C GLY A 102 -18.98 -5.56 -4.43
N SER A 103 -17.93 -5.30 -3.65
CA SER A 103 -17.80 -5.85 -2.28
C SER A 103 -18.13 -4.88 -1.14
N VAL A 104 -18.48 -3.62 -1.44
CA VAL A 104 -18.88 -2.66 -0.39
C VAL A 104 -20.08 -1.85 -0.88
N ILE A 105 -21.28 -2.41 -0.76
CA ILE A 105 -22.55 -1.75 -0.40
C ILE A 105 -23.63 -2.82 -0.50
N GLY A 106 -24.16 -3.22 0.66
CA GLY A 106 -25.40 -3.95 0.72
C GLY A 106 -26.53 -3.13 0.09
N LYS A 107 -27.30 -3.78 -0.78
CA LYS A 107 -28.65 -3.43 -1.23
C LYS A 107 -28.97 -1.93 -1.30
N ARG A 108 -28.84 -1.35 -2.49
CA ARG A 108 -29.85 -0.38 -2.95
C ARG A 108 -30.53 -0.94 -4.20
N LYS A 109 -31.83 -1.16 -4.03
CA LYS A 109 -32.78 -1.47 -5.09
C LYS A 109 -32.98 -0.18 -5.90
N ASP A 110 -32.90 -0.33 -7.22
CA ASP A 110 -33.69 0.41 -8.21
C ASP A 110 -33.31 1.87 -8.57
N ASN A 111 -32.73 2.07 -9.76
CA ASN A 111 -33.44 2.61 -10.93
C ASN A 111 -32.46 2.97 -12.07
N GLY A 112 -32.89 2.73 -13.30
CA GLY A 112 -32.06 2.65 -14.50
C GLY A 112 -31.09 3.81 -14.77
N LEU A 113 -29.81 3.46 -14.90
CA LEU A 113 -28.91 3.90 -15.97
C LEU A 113 -27.71 2.93 -15.93
N GLY A 114 -27.53 2.13 -16.99
CA GLY A 114 -26.45 1.16 -17.06
C GLY A 114 -25.08 1.85 -17.10
N CYS A 115 -24.43 2.02 -15.96
CA CYS A 115 -22.99 2.22 -15.91
C CYS A 115 -22.32 0.85 -15.97
N GLY A 116 -22.17 0.34 -17.20
CA GLY A 116 -21.40 -0.87 -17.46
C GLY A 116 -19.99 -0.69 -16.90
N HIS A 117 -19.66 -1.41 -15.85
CA HIS A 117 -18.27 -1.59 -15.48
C HIS A 117 -17.67 -2.46 -16.59
N GLU A 118 -16.89 -1.85 -17.47
CA GLU A 118 -16.21 -2.57 -18.55
C GLU A 118 -15.29 -3.59 -17.87
N SER A 119 -15.61 -4.87 -18.04
CA SER A 119 -14.75 -5.96 -17.55
C SER A 119 -13.37 -5.79 -18.16
N LEU A 120 -12.33 -6.10 -17.38
CA LEU A 120 -10.96 -6.01 -17.85
C LEU A 120 -10.77 -6.77 -19.18
N SER A 121 -10.23 -6.11 -20.20
CA SER A 121 -9.91 -6.80 -21.45
C SER A 121 -8.76 -7.78 -21.25
N ILE A 122 -8.70 -8.84 -22.07
CA ILE A 122 -7.59 -9.81 -22.05
C ILE A 122 -6.23 -9.11 -22.22
N ALA A 123 -6.16 -8.08 -23.08
CA ALA A 123 -4.95 -7.30 -23.29
C ALA A 123 -4.48 -6.58 -22.00
N GLN A 124 -5.41 -5.97 -21.27
CA GLN A 124 -5.11 -5.35 -19.97
C GLN A 124 -4.72 -6.39 -18.92
N SER A 125 -5.43 -7.54 -18.85
CA SER A 125 -5.10 -8.63 -17.94
C SER A 125 -3.67 -9.12 -18.15
N LEU A 126 -3.28 -9.34 -19.42
CA LEU A 126 -1.93 -9.75 -19.79
C LEU A 126 -0.91 -8.67 -19.42
N SER A 127 -1.19 -7.39 -19.69
CA SER A 127 -0.30 -6.30 -19.33
C SER A 127 -0.01 -6.25 -17.83
N TYR A 128 -1.05 -6.28 -16.98
CA TYR A 128 -0.86 -6.29 -15.53
C TYR A 128 -0.12 -7.54 -15.06
N SER A 129 -0.42 -8.70 -15.65
CA SER A 129 0.27 -9.95 -15.32
C SER A 129 1.75 -9.87 -15.64
N CYS A 130 2.13 -9.32 -16.81
CA CYS A 130 3.52 -9.09 -17.18
C CYS A 130 4.24 -8.14 -16.20
N ASP A 131 3.58 -7.06 -15.81
CA ASP A 131 4.14 -6.10 -14.84
C ASP A 131 4.34 -6.72 -13.45
N VAL A 132 3.37 -7.50 -12.96
CA VAL A 132 3.47 -8.23 -11.69
C VAL A 132 4.61 -9.25 -11.75
N VAL A 133 4.68 -10.04 -12.81
CA VAL A 133 5.76 -11.04 -13.00
C VAL A 133 7.13 -10.37 -13.07
N ALA A 134 7.26 -9.24 -13.77
CA ALA A 134 8.52 -8.49 -13.81
C ALA A 134 8.95 -8.03 -12.41
N GLY A 135 8.01 -7.54 -11.59
CA GLY A 135 8.26 -7.21 -10.19
C GLY A 135 8.72 -8.41 -9.35
N LEU A 136 8.04 -9.56 -9.49
CA LEU A 136 8.40 -10.79 -8.77
C LEU A 136 9.75 -11.35 -9.17
N VAL A 137 10.07 -11.37 -10.47
CA VAL A 137 11.39 -11.80 -10.97
C VAL A 137 12.49 -10.95 -10.34
N PHE A 138 12.29 -9.63 -10.28
CA PHE A 138 13.20 -8.74 -9.61
C PHE A 138 13.33 -9.05 -8.11
N LEU A 139 12.22 -9.20 -7.37
CA LEU A 139 12.27 -9.55 -5.94
C LEU A 139 12.99 -10.88 -5.68
N HIS A 140 12.71 -11.90 -6.49
CA HIS A 140 13.37 -13.21 -6.39
C HIS A 140 14.87 -13.11 -6.68
N SER A 141 15.32 -12.25 -7.60
CA SER A 141 16.74 -11.98 -7.82
C SER A 141 17.45 -11.39 -6.60
N GLN A 142 16.68 -10.77 -5.69
CA GLN A 142 17.16 -10.22 -4.42
C GLN A 142 16.92 -11.17 -3.23
N LEU A 143 16.55 -12.43 -3.49
CA LEU A 143 16.22 -13.45 -2.49
C LEU A 143 15.03 -13.09 -1.59
N ILE A 144 14.08 -12.30 -2.09
CA ILE A 144 12.87 -11.89 -1.38
C ILE A 144 11.67 -12.63 -1.96
N VAL A 145 10.94 -13.35 -1.10
CA VAL A 145 9.64 -13.95 -1.44
C VAL A 145 8.53 -13.07 -0.86
N HIS A 146 7.52 -12.70 -1.66
CA HIS A 146 6.47 -11.77 -1.23
C HIS A 146 5.51 -12.36 -0.18
N LEU A 147 5.14 -13.64 -0.31
CA LEU A 147 4.28 -14.40 0.63
C LEU A 147 2.82 -13.93 0.80
N ASP A 148 2.41 -12.84 0.16
CA ASP A 148 1.07 -12.26 0.28
C ASP A 148 0.68 -11.47 -0.97
N LEU A 149 0.94 -12.06 -2.15
CA LEU A 149 0.65 -11.41 -3.42
C LEU A 149 -0.88 -11.41 -3.65
N ASN A 150 -1.46 -10.21 -3.74
CA ASN A 150 -2.88 -9.99 -3.96
C ASN A 150 -3.09 -8.89 -5.02
N PRO A 151 -4.21 -8.90 -5.76
CA PRO A 151 -4.61 -7.80 -6.62
C PRO A 151 -4.95 -6.53 -5.83
#